data_AF-B8IEU9-F1
#
_entry.id   AF-B8IEU9-F1
#
_cell.length_a   1.000
_cell.length_b   1.000
_cell.length_c   1.000
_cell.angle_alpha   90.00
_cell.angle_beta   90.00
_cell.angle_gamma   90.00
#
_symmetry.space_group_name_H-M   'P 1'
#
loop_
_entity.id
_entity.type
_entity.pdbx_description
1 polymer ?
#
loop_
_entity_poly.entity_id
_entity_poly.type
_entity_poly.pdbx_seq_one_letter_code
_entity_poly.pdbx_strand_id
1 'polypeptide(L)'
;MPAALGRRHGGEQIRPLLPLGQAGIVLPASAAASTLRAACCTISGKRARPRPRGPEAEKKLREDEQLSKQYRAWKRAKLQALLDGPHDDEIRDLDRFMRRMGLADGPTLIARVEAAAWIRDMSAGDRADLLGLIGRRIALMRERNGLEPFNDGVPGDPPRAFERIKNLMGCR
;
A
#
# COMPACT_ATOMS: atom_id res chain seq x y z
N MET A 1 44.32 -16.15 -57.55
CA MET A 1 43.39 -15.21 -58.22
C MET A 1 42.50 -14.58 -57.15
N PRO A 2 42.79 -13.32 -56.73
CA PRO A 2 42.06 -12.59 -55.70
C PRO A 2 41.06 -11.58 -56.30
N ALA A 3 39.94 -11.34 -55.59
CA ALA A 3 39.07 -10.17 -55.76
C ALA A 3 38.83 -9.58 -54.35
N ALA A 4 39.46 -8.45 -54.04
CA ALA A 4 38.91 -7.08 -54.09
C ALA A 4 37.94 -6.80 -52.91
N LEU A 5 38.41 -6.15 -51.83
CA LEU A 5 38.47 -4.69 -51.59
C LEU A 5 37.13 -4.10 -51.10
N GLY A 6 37.10 -3.55 -49.88
CA GLY A 6 35.91 -2.81 -49.43
C GLY A 6 35.87 -2.23 -48.00
N ARG A 7 36.85 -1.40 -47.64
CA ARG A 7 36.77 -0.24 -46.71
C ARG A 7 36.25 -0.39 -45.25
N ARG A 8 37.18 -0.13 -44.33
CA ARG A 8 36.94 0.50 -43.01
C ARG A 8 36.73 2.00 -43.17
N HIS A 9 35.87 2.61 -42.35
CA HIS A 9 36.11 3.80 -41.50
C HIS A 9 34.81 4.51 -41.08
N GLY A 10 34.75 4.86 -39.78
CA GLY A 10 34.28 6.19 -39.33
C GLY A 10 32.81 6.31 -38.93
N GLY A 11 32.56 6.63 -37.66
CA GLY A 11 31.22 7.05 -37.21
C GLY A 11 31.02 7.18 -35.71
N GLU A 12 32.04 7.62 -34.96
CA GLU A 12 31.90 8.11 -33.60
C GLU A 12 31.34 9.54 -33.69
N GLN A 13 30.09 9.78 -33.25
CA GLN A 13 29.63 11.12 -32.87
C GLN A 13 28.46 11.08 -31.87
N ILE A 14 28.79 11.41 -30.63
CA ILE A 14 28.19 12.44 -29.77
C ILE A 14 26.67 12.36 -29.47
N ARG A 15 26.40 12.08 -28.20
CA ARG A 15 25.15 12.40 -27.47
C ARG A 15 24.91 13.92 -27.47
N PRO A 16 23.73 14.42 -27.84
CA PRO A 16 23.39 15.79 -27.54
C PRO A 16 23.09 15.95 -26.04
N LEU A 17 23.91 16.81 -25.44
CA LEU A 17 23.76 17.45 -24.15
C LEU A 17 22.50 18.35 -24.15
N LEU A 18 21.83 18.43 -23.00
CA LEU A 18 20.66 19.26 -22.65
C LEU A 18 20.70 20.71 -23.18
N PRO A 19 19.52 21.38 -23.21
CA PRO A 19 19.41 22.49 -22.27
C PRO A 19 18.16 22.46 -21.38
N LEU A 20 18.43 22.78 -20.13
CA LEU A 20 17.52 23.08 -19.02
C LEU A 20 16.56 24.21 -19.40
N GLY A 21 15.26 23.93 -19.35
CA GLY A 21 14.20 24.95 -19.39
C GLY A 21 14.18 25.73 -18.07
N GLN A 22 14.71 26.95 -18.12
CA GLN A 22 14.58 28.00 -17.11
C GLN A 22 13.08 28.35 -16.92
N ALA A 23 12.53 28.27 -15.72
CA ALA A 23 12.46 29.34 -14.73
C ALA A 23 11.88 30.65 -15.28
N GLY A 24 10.59 30.86 -15.02
CA GLY A 24 9.86 32.08 -15.33
C GLY A 24 8.61 32.21 -14.48
N ILE A 25 8.76 32.21 -13.15
CA ILE A 25 7.71 32.66 -12.23
C ILE A 25 8.15 34.01 -11.69
N VAL A 26 7.43 35.03 -12.13
CA VAL A 26 7.55 36.42 -11.72
C VAL A 26 7.00 36.56 -10.29
N LEU A 27 7.85 36.97 -9.35
CA LEU A 27 7.44 37.54 -8.07
C LEU A 27 7.07 39.02 -8.28
N PRO A 28 5.91 39.49 -7.83
CA PRO A 28 5.75 40.88 -7.43
C PRO A 28 6.10 41.04 -5.95
N ALA A 29 7.05 41.93 -5.68
CA ALA A 29 7.23 42.57 -4.39
C ALA A 29 6.33 43.81 -4.33
N SER A 30 5.43 43.91 -3.35
CA SER A 30 5.03 45.20 -2.78
C SER A 30 4.23 45.00 -1.49
N ALA A 31 4.68 45.70 -0.47
CA ALA A 31 4.11 45.77 0.86
C ALA A 31 2.88 46.71 0.89
N ALA A 32 1.83 46.30 1.61
CA ALA A 32 0.86 47.17 2.27
C ALA A 32 0.33 46.40 3.48
N ALA A 33 0.91 46.63 4.66
CA ALA A 33 0.30 47.43 5.72
C ALA A 33 -1.18 47.10 6.02
N SER A 34 -1.35 46.47 7.18
CA SER A 34 -2.29 46.88 8.22
C SER A 34 -3.79 46.66 8.03
N THR A 35 -4.31 45.85 8.96
CA THR A 35 -5.64 45.99 9.58
C THR A 35 -6.84 45.94 8.65
N LEU A 36 -7.53 44.79 8.63
CA LEU A 36 -8.94 44.72 8.99
C LEU A 36 -9.33 43.27 9.28
N ARG A 37 -9.48 43.00 10.58
CA ARG A 37 -10.65 42.35 11.18
C ARG A 37 -10.98 40.92 10.73
N ALA A 38 -10.76 40.02 11.69
CA ALA A 38 -11.52 38.80 11.89
C ALA A 38 -13.01 38.95 11.49
N ALA A 39 -13.38 38.25 10.42
CA ALA A 39 -14.74 37.82 10.12
C ALA A 39 -14.60 36.35 9.67
N CYS A 40 -14.55 35.37 10.58
CA CYS A 40 -15.68 34.94 11.39
C CYS A 40 -16.97 34.84 10.56
N CYS A 41 -16.91 34.21 9.38
CA CYS A 41 -18.07 33.47 8.87
C CYS A 41 -18.20 32.18 9.67
N THR A 42 -18.62 32.37 10.92
CA THR A 42 -19.28 31.37 11.75
C THR A 42 -20.47 30.81 10.98
N ILE A 43 -20.26 29.68 10.31
CA ILE A 43 -21.35 28.73 10.10
C ILE A 43 -21.68 28.23 11.51
N SER A 44 -22.60 28.93 12.16
CA SER A 44 -23.26 28.51 13.39
C SER A 44 -24.18 27.32 13.06
N GLY A 45 -23.57 26.22 12.65
CA GLY A 45 -24.21 24.91 12.70
C GLY A 45 -24.20 24.54 14.18
N LYS A 46 -25.31 24.79 14.87
CA LYS A 46 -25.57 24.18 16.18
C LYS A 46 -25.23 22.69 16.02
N ARG A 47 -24.10 22.24 16.57
CA ARG A 47 -23.79 20.80 16.66
C ARG A 47 -24.95 20.25 17.46
N ALA A 48 -25.89 19.60 16.78
CA ALA A 48 -26.95 18.85 17.43
C ALA A 48 -26.22 17.94 18.42
N ARG A 49 -26.38 18.21 19.73
CA ARG A 49 -25.85 17.31 20.74
C ARG A 49 -26.46 15.95 20.41
N PRO A 50 -25.67 14.88 20.21
CA PRO A 50 -26.24 13.56 20.04
C PRO A 50 -27.19 13.36 21.22
N ARG A 51 -28.46 13.05 20.93
CA ARG A 51 -29.46 12.80 21.97
C ARG A 51 -28.85 11.80 22.96
N PRO A 52 -28.98 12.01 24.28
CA PRO A 52 -28.46 11.07 25.25
C PRO A 52 -28.99 9.68 24.89
N ARG A 53 -28.06 8.77 24.58
CA ARG A 53 -28.39 7.40 24.25
C ARG A 53 -29.03 6.79 25.50
N GLY A 54 -30.12 6.05 25.34
CA GLY A 54 -30.73 5.35 26.47
C GLY A 54 -29.71 4.43 27.15
N PRO A 55 -29.91 4.09 28.43
CA PRO A 55 -28.96 3.27 29.20
C PRO A 55 -28.63 1.93 28.51
N GLU A 56 -29.56 1.37 27.74
CA GLU A 56 -29.34 0.16 26.93
C GLU A 56 -28.40 0.39 25.74
N ALA A 57 -28.55 1.52 25.04
CA ALA A 57 -27.66 1.87 23.93
C ALA A 57 -26.24 2.18 24.44
N GLU A 58 -26.09 2.72 25.65
CA GLU A 58 -24.77 2.90 26.27
C GLU A 58 -24.12 1.57 26.70
N LYS A 59 -24.89 0.64 27.26
CA LYS A 59 -24.42 -0.73 27.56
C LYS A 59 -23.94 -1.45 26.31
N LYS A 60 -24.74 -1.42 25.23
CA LYS A 60 -24.39 -2.05 23.95
C LYS A 60 -23.08 -1.51 23.38
N LEU A 61 -22.85 -0.20 23.44
CA LEU A 61 -21.59 0.38 22.98
C LEU A 61 -20.39 -0.06 23.81
N ARG A 62 -20.56 -0.18 25.14
CA ARG A 62 -19.49 -0.66 26.02
C ARG A 62 -19.17 -2.13 25.72
N GLU A 63 -20.18 -2.95 25.47
CA GLU A 63 -20.03 -4.35 25.05
C GLU A 63 -19.32 -4.43 23.70
N ASP A 64 -19.77 -3.67 22.69
CA ASP A 64 -19.16 -3.60 21.37
C ASP A 64 -17.68 -3.13 21.44
N GLU A 65 -17.39 -2.14 22.29
CA GLU A 65 -16.02 -1.68 22.54
C GLU A 65 -15.16 -2.76 23.20
N GLN A 66 -15.70 -3.49 24.18
CA GLN A 66 -15.00 -4.60 24.84
C GLN A 66 -14.71 -5.74 23.86
N LEU A 67 -15.71 -6.15 23.07
CA LEU A 67 -15.55 -7.17 22.02
C LEU A 67 -14.51 -6.73 20.98
N SER A 68 -14.55 -5.47 20.56
CA SER A 68 -13.58 -4.89 19.62
C SER A 68 -12.15 -4.90 20.21
N LYS A 69 -11.99 -4.57 21.49
CA LYS A 69 -10.68 -4.62 22.18
C LYS A 69 -10.15 -6.05 22.27
N GLN A 70 -10.99 -7.00 22.65
CA GLN A 70 -10.62 -8.42 22.75
C GLN A 70 -10.22 -8.97 21.37
N TYR A 71 -11.00 -8.69 20.34
CA TYR A 71 -10.69 -9.08 18.96
C TYR A 71 -9.35 -8.51 18.48
N ARG A 72 -9.07 -7.22 18.75
CA ARG A 72 -7.78 -6.59 18.41
C ARG A 72 -6.61 -7.23 19.18
N ALA A 73 -6.80 -7.58 20.44
CA ALA A 73 -5.78 -8.26 21.23
C ALA A 73 -5.50 -9.66 20.67
N TRP A 74 -6.54 -10.44 20.38
CA TRP A 74 -6.43 -11.76 19.76
C TRP A 74 -5.76 -11.71 18.38
N LYS A 75 -6.13 -10.77 17.51
CA LYS A 75 -5.46 -10.59 16.21
C LYS A 75 -3.98 -10.23 16.35
N ARG A 76 -3.62 -9.42 17.34
CA ARG A 76 -2.21 -9.11 17.64
C ARG A 76 -1.47 -10.35 18.13
N ALA A 77 -2.06 -11.12 19.03
CA ALA A 77 -1.46 -12.37 19.54
C ALA A 77 -1.24 -13.39 18.40
N LYS A 78 -2.20 -13.54 17.48
CA LYS A 78 -2.02 -14.39 16.29
C LYS A 78 -0.87 -13.94 15.40
N LEU A 79 -0.78 -12.64 15.13
CA LEU A 79 0.31 -12.11 14.32
C LEU A 79 1.65 -12.27 15.03
N GLN A 80 1.69 -12.12 16.35
CA GLN A 80 2.89 -12.33 17.15
C GLN A 80 3.31 -13.81 17.12
N ALA A 81 2.38 -14.75 17.29
CA ALA A 81 2.65 -16.18 17.15
C ALA A 81 3.21 -16.55 15.76
N LEU A 82 2.72 -15.89 14.71
CA LEU A 82 3.27 -16.04 13.35
C LEU A 82 4.71 -15.52 13.24
N LEU A 83 5.02 -14.41 13.93
CA LEU A 83 6.35 -13.79 13.97
C LEU A 83 7.30 -14.41 15.00
N ASP A 84 6.82 -15.29 15.86
CA ASP A 84 7.61 -16.10 16.79
C ASP A 84 7.82 -17.52 16.25
N GLY A 85 7.30 -17.80 15.04
CA GLY A 85 7.40 -19.08 14.36
C GLY A 85 8.75 -19.32 13.66
N PRO A 86 8.92 -20.48 13.00
CA PRO A 86 10.19 -20.89 12.37
C PRO A 86 10.65 -20.04 11.18
N HIS A 87 9.79 -19.15 10.68
CA HIS A 87 10.00 -18.37 9.45
C HIS A 87 9.89 -16.86 9.72
N ASP A 88 10.24 -16.43 10.93
CA ASP A 88 10.06 -15.04 11.36
C ASP A 88 10.90 -14.06 10.52
N ASP A 89 12.15 -14.42 10.23
CA ASP A 89 13.06 -13.62 9.43
C ASP A 89 12.53 -13.42 8.00
N GLU A 90 12.03 -14.47 7.36
CA GLU A 90 11.46 -14.40 6.01
C GLU A 90 10.18 -13.57 5.98
N ILE A 91 9.31 -13.70 6.99
CA ILE A 91 8.09 -12.92 7.11
C ILE A 91 8.43 -11.44 7.35
N ARG A 92 9.46 -11.14 8.15
CA ARG A 92 9.93 -9.77 8.39
C ARG A 92 10.55 -9.15 7.14
N ASP A 93 11.32 -9.90 6.34
CA ASP A 93 11.83 -9.41 5.06
C ASP A 93 10.67 -9.11 4.11
N LEU A 94 9.68 -10.01 4.03
CA LEU A 94 8.49 -9.81 3.21
C LEU A 94 7.70 -8.57 3.65
N ASP A 95 7.47 -8.36 4.96
CA ASP A 95 6.80 -7.16 5.47
C ASP A 95 7.59 -5.89 5.13
N ARG A 96 8.93 -5.91 5.26
CA ARG A 96 9.80 -4.79 4.91
C ARG A 96 9.76 -4.47 3.42
N PHE A 97 9.69 -5.49 2.56
CA PHE A 97 9.51 -5.33 1.13
C PHE A 97 8.14 -4.69 0.82
N MET A 98 7.05 -5.24 1.37
CA MET A 98 5.70 -4.72 1.14
C MET A 98 5.48 -3.28 1.64
N ARG A 99 6.21 -2.84 2.68
CA ARG A 99 6.15 -1.45 3.15
C ARG A 99 6.72 -0.43 2.16
N ARG A 100 7.66 -0.86 1.31
CA ARG A 100 8.38 -0.01 0.35
C ARG A 100 7.83 -0.12 -1.08
N MET A 101 6.99 -1.12 -1.32
CA MET A 101 6.40 -1.40 -2.63
C MET A 101 5.42 -0.31 -3.07
N GLY A 102 5.45 -0.01 -4.36
CA GLY A 102 4.45 0.78 -5.08
C GLY A 102 3.53 -0.09 -5.94
N LEU A 103 2.69 0.57 -6.76
CA LEU A 103 1.71 -0.11 -7.62
C LEU A 103 2.37 -1.02 -8.68
N ALA A 104 3.58 -0.67 -9.13
CA ALA A 104 4.30 -1.41 -10.17
C ALA A 104 4.94 -2.72 -9.66
N ASP A 105 5.15 -2.88 -8.35
CA ASP A 105 5.87 -4.06 -7.82
C ASP A 105 4.95 -5.26 -7.53
N GLY A 106 3.68 -5.20 -7.97
CA GLY A 106 2.74 -6.32 -7.87
C GLY A 106 3.28 -7.64 -8.43
N PRO A 107 3.87 -7.68 -9.64
CA PRO A 107 4.51 -8.88 -10.19
C PRO A 107 5.69 -9.37 -9.33
N THR A 108 6.50 -8.45 -8.79
CA THR A 108 7.63 -8.76 -7.92
C THR A 108 7.18 -9.40 -6.62
N LEU A 109 6.02 -8.99 -6.07
CA LEU A 109 5.41 -9.64 -4.91
C LEU A 109 5.05 -11.09 -5.19
N ILE A 110 4.42 -11.34 -6.35
CA ILE A 110 4.01 -12.68 -6.76
C ILE A 110 5.24 -13.58 -6.91
N ALA A 111 6.29 -13.10 -7.59
CA ALA A 111 7.53 -13.85 -7.77
C ALA A 111 8.22 -14.19 -6.44
N ARG A 112 8.21 -13.26 -5.47
CA ARG A 112 8.76 -13.52 -4.12
C ARG A 112 7.96 -14.58 -3.37
N VAL A 113 6.63 -14.53 -3.42
CA VAL A 113 5.76 -15.53 -2.79
C VAL A 113 5.89 -16.89 -3.47
N GLU A 114 6.07 -16.92 -4.80
CA GLU A 114 6.27 -18.15 -5.56
C GLU A 114 7.63 -18.81 -5.25
N ALA A 115 8.69 -18.02 -5.07
CA ALA A 115 10.01 -18.51 -4.68
C ALA A 115 10.10 -18.94 -3.21
N ALA A 116 9.14 -18.54 -2.38
CA ALA A 116 9.11 -18.81 -0.95
C ALA A 116 8.58 -20.23 -0.65
N ALA A 117 9.44 -21.24 -0.83
CA ALA A 117 9.11 -22.64 -0.57
C ALA A 117 8.59 -22.88 0.86
N TRP A 118 9.13 -22.14 1.84
CA TRP A 118 8.76 -22.21 3.26
C TRP A 118 7.27 -21.96 3.53
N ILE A 119 6.56 -21.24 2.65
CA ILE A 119 5.13 -20.98 2.81
C ILE A 119 4.32 -22.30 2.77
N ARG A 120 4.80 -23.30 2.02
CA ARG A 120 4.13 -24.61 1.93
C ARG A 120 4.27 -25.44 3.19
N ASP A 121 5.36 -25.25 3.93
CA ASP A 121 5.67 -26.00 5.15
C ASP A 121 4.88 -25.46 6.36
N MET A 122 4.33 -24.25 6.26
CA MET A 122 3.50 -23.63 7.30
C MET A 122 2.16 -24.35 7.50
N SER A 123 1.57 -24.21 8.70
CA SER A 123 0.21 -24.68 8.95
C SER A 123 -0.81 -23.89 8.11
N ALA A 124 -1.99 -24.49 7.86
CA ALA A 124 -3.04 -23.80 7.12
C ALA A 124 -3.52 -22.51 7.82
N GLY A 125 -3.48 -22.48 9.16
CA GLY A 125 -3.81 -21.29 9.95
C GLY A 125 -2.80 -20.17 9.72
N ASP A 126 -1.51 -20.50 9.74
CA ASP A 126 -0.42 -19.53 9.56
C ASP A 126 -0.39 -18.98 8.13
N ARG A 127 -0.66 -19.83 7.13
CA ARG A 127 -0.84 -19.38 5.74
C ARG A 127 -2.01 -18.41 5.60
N ALA A 128 -3.12 -18.64 6.29
CA ALA A 128 -4.26 -17.73 6.28
C ALA A 128 -3.95 -16.40 6.99
N ASP A 129 -3.22 -16.42 8.11
CA ASP A 129 -2.79 -15.20 8.80
C ASP A 129 -1.75 -14.41 7.98
N LEU A 130 -0.82 -15.08 7.29
CA LEU A 130 0.11 -14.47 6.33
C LEU A 130 -0.63 -13.84 5.13
N LEU A 131 -1.61 -14.53 4.55
CA LEU A 131 -2.45 -14.00 3.48
C LEU A 131 -3.20 -12.74 3.94
N GLY A 132 -3.72 -12.74 5.17
CA GLY A 132 -4.35 -11.57 5.76
C GLY A 132 -3.40 -10.38 5.93
N LEU A 133 -2.14 -10.64 6.27
CA LEU A 133 -1.09 -9.61 6.35
C LEU A 133 -0.80 -9.02 4.97
N ILE A 134 -0.62 -9.86 3.95
CA ILE A 134 -0.37 -9.44 2.57
C ILE A 134 -1.55 -8.61 2.05
N GLY A 135 -2.78 -9.09 2.21
CA GLY A 135 -4.00 -8.38 1.78
C GLY A 135 -4.12 -6.99 2.42
N ARG A 136 -3.85 -6.89 3.74
CA ARG A 136 -3.83 -5.60 4.44
C ARG A 136 -2.77 -4.66 3.88
N ARG A 137 -1.57 -5.15 3.54
CA ARG A 137 -0.50 -4.32 2.96
C ARG A 137 -0.85 -3.83 1.57
N ILE A 138 -1.44 -4.68 0.73
CA ILE A 138 -1.92 -4.29 -0.60
C ILE A 138 -3.01 -3.22 -0.47
N ALA A 139 -3.99 -3.39 0.42
CA ALA A 139 -5.04 -2.40 0.66
C ALA A 139 -4.46 -1.03 1.08
N LEU A 140 -3.55 -1.01 2.06
CA LEU A 140 -2.88 0.22 2.50
C LEU A 140 -2.05 0.88 1.38
N MET A 141 -1.40 0.08 0.54
CA MET A 141 -0.65 0.58 -0.60
C MET A 141 -1.59 1.23 -1.62
N ARG A 142 -2.75 0.63 -1.89
CA ARG A 142 -3.77 1.20 -2.80
C ARG A 142 -4.36 2.50 -2.26
N GLU A 143 -4.70 2.54 -0.98
CA GLU A 143 -5.20 3.74 -0.29
C GLU A 143 -4.21 4.91 -0.41
N ARG A 144 -2.91 4.65 -0.21
CA ARG A 144 -1.86 5.68 -0.36
C ARG A 144 -1.76 6.25 -1.77
N ASN A 145 -2.17 5.49 -2.78
CA ASN A 145 -2.17 5.91 -4.18
C ASN A 145 -3.56 6.39 -4.65
N GLY A 146 -4.53 6.57 -3.74
CA GLY A 146 -5.87 7.07 -4.07
C GLY A 146 -6.76 6.05 -4.80
N LEU A 147 -6.41 4.77 -4.75
CA LEU A 147 -7.21 3.68 -5.32
C LEU A 147 -8.10 3.05 -4.25
N GLU A 148 -9.16 2.38 -4.70
CA GLU A 148 -10.03 1.60 -3.82
C GLU A 148 -9.21 0.50 -3.10
N PRO A 149 -9.37 0.32 -1.77
CA PRO A 149 -8.55 -0.62 -0.99
C PRO A 149 -8.75 -2.07 -1.43
N PHE A 150 -10.00 -2.43 -1.75
CA PHE A 150 -10.39 -3.72 -2.28
C PHE A 150 -10.99 -3.50 -3.66
N ASN A 151 -10.50 -4.23 -4.64
CA ASN A 151 -11.07 -4.27 -5.99
C ASN A 151 -10.81 -5.68 -6.46
N ASP A 152 -11.74 -6.55 -6.12
CA ASP A 152 -11.78 -7.91 -6.61
C ASP A 152 -12.15 -7.82 -8.08
N GLY A 153 -11.36 -8.44 -8.95
CA GLY A 153 -11.57 -8.35 -10.39
C GLY A 153 -12.96 -8.87 -10.74
N VAL A 154 -13.59 -8.28 -11.77
CA VAL A 154 -14.81 -8.88 -12.30
C VAL A 154 -14.46 -10.21 -12.98
N PRO A 155 -15.35 -11.22 -12.95
CA PRO A 155 -15.09 -12.49 -13.61
C PRO A 155 -14.79 -12.27 -15.11
N GLY A 156 -13.55 -12.59 -15.52
CA GLY A 156 -13.04 -12.33 -16.87
C GLY A 156 -11.80 -11.44 -16.90
N ASP A 157 -11.53 -10.67 -15.84
CA ASP A 157 -10.29 -9.91 -15.71
C ASP A 157 -9.09 -10.81 -15.40
N PRO A 158 -7.86 -10.42 -15.81
CA PRO A 158 -6.65 -11.10 -15.39
C PRO A 158 -6.56 -11.16 -13.85
N PRO A 159 -6.21 -12.31 -13.26
CA PRO A 159 -6.21 -12.48 -11.82
C PRO A 159 -5.28 -11.46 -11.16
N ARG A 160 -5.82 -10.68 -10.22
CA ARG A 160 -5.03 -9.64 -9.53
C ARG A 160 -3.99 -10.28 -8.62
N ALA A 161 -2.99 -9.50 -8.22
CA ALA A 161 -1.87 -9.99 -7.41
C ALA A 161 -2.32 -10.77 -6.17
N PHE A 162 -3.36 -10.29 -5.47
CA PHE A 162 -3.92 -10.97 -4.29
C PHE A 162 -4.53 -12.34 -4.60
N GLU A 163 -5.31 -12.46 -5.67
CA GLU A 163 -5.94 -13.72 -6.08
C GLU A 163 -4.90 -14.75 -6.53
N ARG A 164 -3.89 -14.32 -7.28
CA ARG A 164 -2.74 -15.16 -7.65
C ARG A 164 -2.03 -15.69 -6.41
N ILE A 165 -1.75 -14.82 -5.45
CA ILE A 165 -1.10 -15.17 -4.19
C ILE A 165 -1.96 -16.12 -3.35
N LYS A 166 -3.27 -15.91 -3.29
CA LYS A 166 -4.22 -16.82 -2.61
C LYS A 166 -4.17 -18.23 -3.22
N ASN A 167 -4.18 -18.32 -4.55
CA ASN A 167 -4.08 -19.59 -5.27
C ASN A 167 -2.74 -20.30 -5.03
N LEU A 168 -1.63 -19.56 -5.01
CA LEU A 168 -0.30 -20.10 -4.73
C LEU A 168 -0.18 -20.69 -3.32
N MET A 169 -0.83 -20.06 -2.33
CA MET A 169 -0.81 -20.54 -0.94
C MET A 169 -1.79 -21.69 -0.66
N GLY A 170 -2.62 -22.08 -1.63
CA GLY A 170 -3.61 -23.15 -1.45
C GLY A 170 -4.70 -22.81 -0.43
N CYS A 171 -4.90 -21.53 -0.11
CA CYS A 171 -5.96 -21.06 0.77
C CYS A 171 -7.27 -21.01 -0.02
N ARG A 172 -8.03 -22.10 -0.05
CA ARG A 172 -9.31 -22.19 -0.76
C ARG A 172 -10.48 -21.82 0.13
#